data_AF-A0A7C4SUL0-F1
#
_entry.id   AF-A0A7C4SUL0-F1
#
_cell.length_a   1.000
_cell.length_b   1.000
_cell.length_c   1.000
_cell.angle_alpha   90.00
_cell.angle_beta   90.00
_cell.angle_gamma   90.00
#
_symmetry.space_group_name_H-M   'P 1'
#
loop_
_entity.id
_entity.type
_entity.pdbx_description
1 polymer ?
#
loop_
_entity_poly.entity_id
_entity_poly.type
_entity_poly.pdbx_seq_one_letter_code
_entity_poly.pdbx_strand_id
1 'polypeptide(L)'
;MVRSERSGPISGKQHTVIISRLASELQKTINTGLASIRVMKQVDEVVKSNLERRIAAVLKKLDKLLNINAKTEVGNRVGLLYVKLISIQEIVKGSGEGYRLACLPKGQVNVSMLKELLKIDEEIAQFINSLYELIPQKSTVKEEGLREAEEIVEDLFSLLQRRQELIAELKRTRG
;
A
#
# COMPACT_ATOMS: atom_id res chain seq x y z
N MET A 1 -14.79 -6.32 -36.23
CA MET A 1 -13.52 -6.42 -35.48
C MET A 1 -13.49 -5.29 -34.46
N VAL A 2 -13.67 -5.62 -33.17
CA VAL A 2 -13.66 -4.63 -32.07
C VAL A 2 -12.20 -4.27 -31.78
N ARG A 3 -11.82 -3.02 -32.00
CA ARG A 3 -10.49 -2.51 -31.64
C ARG A 3 -10.41 -2.40 -30.13
N SER A 4 -9.58 -3.27 -29.53
CA SER A 4 -9.15 -3.17 -28.14
C SER A 4 -8.37 -1.87 -27.96
N GLU A 5 -8.96 -0.91 -27.24
CA GLU A 5 -8.26 0.25 -26.72
C GLU A 5 -7.25 -0.24 -25.68
N ARG A 6 -6.02 -0.52 -26.14
CA ARG A 6 -4.87 -0.68 -25.26
C ARG A 6 -4.59 0.67 -24.62
N SER A 7 -5.05 0.86 -23.39
CA SER A 7 -4.56 1.92 -22.51
C SER A 7 -3.04 1.83 -22.41
N GLY A 8 -2.35 2.73 -23.11
CA GLY A 8 -0.91 2.89 -23.00
C GLY A 8 -0.50 3.32 -21.59
N PRO A 9 0.79 3.19 -21.24
CA PRO A 9 1.27 3.60 -19.93
C PRO A 9 0.98 5.09 -19.69
N ILE A 10 0.20 5.37 -18.65
CA ILE A 10 -0.16 6.72 -18.21
C ILE A 10 1.14 7.48 -17.89
N SER A 11 1.37 8.60 -18.59
CA SER A 11 2.54 9.45 -18.38
C SER A 11 2.63 9.92 -16.93
N GLY A 12 3.84 10.06 -16.37
CA GLY A 12 4.05 10.47 -14.98
C GLY A 12 3.31 11.76 -14.59
N LYS A 13 3.18 12.72 -15.53
CA LYS A 13 2.41 13.96 -15.33
C LYS A 13 0.90 13.71 -15.18
N GLN A 14 0.34 12.79 -15.96
CA GLN A 14 -1.08 12.41 -15.85
C GLN A 14 -1.35 11.67 -14.55
N HIS A 15 -0.41 10.86 -14.09
CA HIS A 15 -0.49 10.14 -12.81
C HIS A 15 -0.59 11.10 -11.62
N THR A 16 0.22 12.16 -11.59
CA THR A 16 0.18 13.18 -10.54
C THR A 16 -1.15 13.94 -10.52
N VAL A 17 -1.67 14.33 -11.69
CA VAL A 17 -2.96 15.04 -11.80
C VAL A 17 -4.12 14.17 -11.29
N ILE A 18 -4.13 12.87 -11.60
CA ILE A 18 -5.14 11.94 -11.10
C ILE A 18 -5.08 11.82 -9.58
N ILE A 19 -3.89 11.72 -9.00
CA ILE A 19 -3.71 11.64 -7.53
C ILE A 19 -4.23 12.90 -6.85
N SER A 20 -3.84 14.09 -7.31
CA SER A 20 -4.31 15.36 -6.72
C SER A 20 -5.82 15.51 -6.82
N ARG A 21 -6.43 15.10 -7.93
CA ARG A 21 -7.88 15.09 -8.09
C ARG A 21 -8.55 14.14 -7.10
N LEU A 22 -8.08 12.90 -6.99
CA LEU A 22 -8.65 11.92 -6.07
C LEU A 22 -8.48 12.32 -4.60
N ALA A 23 -7.37 12.96 -4.24
CA ALA A 23 -7.17 13.53 -2.91
C ALA A 23 -8.20 14.63 -2.61
N SER A 24 -8.46 15.52 -3.58
CA SER A 24 -9.50 16.54 -3.44
C SER A 24 -10.91 15.94 -3.29
N GLU A 25 -11.23 14.90 -4.08
CA GLU A 25 -12.50 14.18 -3.97
C GLU A 25 -12.65 13.43 -2.63
N LEU A 26 -11.57 12.84 -2.11
CA LEU A 26 -11.55 12.24 -0.77
C LEU A 26 -11.82 13.29 0.30
N GLN A 27 -11.14 14.45 0.24
CA GLN A 27 -11.36 15.53 1.19
C GLN A 27 -12.80 16.05 1.13
N LYS A 28 -13.34 16.22 -0.08
CA LYS A 28 -14.75 16.58 -0.27
C LYS A 28 -15.67 15.52 0.34
N THR A 29 -15.41 14.25 0.09
CA THR A 29 -16.18 13.13 0.66
C THR A 29 -16.17 13.15 2.19
N ILE A 30 -15.00 13.38 2.79
CA ILE A 30 -14.84 13.49 4.24
C ILE A 30 -15.70 14.63 4.79
N ASN A 31 -15.80 15.75 4.07
CA ASN A 31 -16.55 16.92 4.49
C ASN A 31 -18.06 16.77 4.26
N THR A 32 -18.49 16.11 3.18
CA THR A 32 -19.91 16.06 2.78
C THR A 32 -20.59 14.74 3.09
N GLY A 33 -19.84 13.68 3.40
CA GLY A 33 -20.37 12.32 3.57
C GLY A 33 -20.94 11.71 2.29
N LEU A 34 -20.58 12.25 1.13
CA LEU A 34 -21.13 11.87 -0.18
C LEU A 34 -20.02 11.59 -1.18
N ALA A 35 -20.12 10.47 -1.88
CA ALA A 35 -19.22 10.11 -2.96
C ALA A 35 -19.86 9.23 -4.02
N SER A 36 -19.28 9.24 -5.21
CA SER A 36 -19.56 8.23 -6.21
C SER A 36 -18.74 6.97 -5.92
N ILE A 37 -19.40 5.80 -6.00
CA ILE A 37 -18.72 4.50 -5.93
C ILE A 37 -17.59 4.37 -6.97
N ARG A 38 -17.72 5.04 -8.12
CA ARG A 38 -16.71 5.05 -9.18
C ARG A 38 -15.43 5.75 -8.72
N VAL A 39 -15.56 6.88 -8.02
CA VAL A 39 -14.43 7.62 -7.47
C VAL A 39 -13.74 6.78 -6.40
N MET A 40 -14.51 6.14 -5.51
CA MET A 40 -13.94 5.31 -4.45
C MET A 40 -13.23 4.05 -4.98
N LYS A 41 -13.70 3.47 -6.09
CA LYS A 41 -12.95 2.42 -6.81
C LYS A 41 -11.61 2.92 -7.35
N GLN A 42 -11.57 4.14 -7.90
CA GLN A 42 -10.32 4.74 -8.37
C GLN A 42 -9.35 5.01 -7.23
N VAL A 43 -9.86 5.40 -6.05
CA VAL A 43 -9.02 5.52 -4.84
C VAL A 43 -8.44 4.16 -4.45
N ASP A 44 -9.24 3.09 -4.40
CA ASP A 44 -8.76 1.73 -4.12
C ASP A 44 -7.62 1.34 -5.07
N GLU A 45 -7.79 1.57 -6.37
CA GLU A 45 -6.80 1.24 -7.41
C GLU A 45 -5.49 2.03 -7.23
N VAL A 46 -5.59 3.33 -6.96
CA VAL A 46 -4.42 4.21 -6.78
C VAL A 46 -3.64 3.85 -5.52
N VAL A 47 -4.34 3.63 -4.39
CA VAL A 47 -3.70 3.21 -3.13
C VAL A 47 -2.98 1.89 -3.33
N LYS A 48 -3.68 0.88 -3.87
CA LYS A 48 -3.10 -0.44 -4.14
C LYS A 48 -1.86 -0.34 -5.03
N SER A 49 -1.97 0.32 -6.18
CA SER A 49 -0.87 0.43 -7.15
C SER A 49 0.35 1.16 -6.57
N ASN A 50 0.11 2.17 -5.73
CA ASN A 50 1.17 2.92 -5.06
C ASN A 50 1.92 2.03 -4.05
N LEU A 51 1.20 1.32 -3.18
CA LEU A 51 1.80 0.40 -2.21
C LEU A 51 2.58 -0.72 -2.89
N GLU A 52 2.00 -1.37 -3.91
CA GLU A 52 2.68 -2.43 -4.67
C GLU A 52 4.00 -1.95 -5.29
N ARG A 53 4.00 -0.74 -5.88
CA ARG A 53 5.19 -0.16 -6.49
C ARG A 53 6.29 0.12 -5.47
N ARG A 54 5.93 0.64 -4.30
CA ARG A 54 6.89 0.94 -3.23
C ARG A 54 7.46 -0.35 -2.63
N ILE A 55 6.62 -1.34 -2.33
CA ILE A 55 7.07 -2.66 -1.85
C ILE A 55 8.01 -3.31 -2.87
N ALA A 56 7.68 -3.28 -4.16
CA ALA A 56 8.55 -3.81 -5.21
C ALA A 56 9.91 -3.10 -5.25
N ALA A 57 9.96 -1.80 -4.97
CA ALA A 57 11.19 -1.05 -4.89
C ALA A 57 12.06 -1.47 -3.70
N VAL A 58 11.46 -1.74 -2.53
CA VAL A 58 12.15 -2.26 -1.34
C VAL A 58 12.68 -3.68 -1.61
N LEU A 59 11.85 -4.57 -2.15
CA LEU A 59 12.24 -5.93 -2.54
C LEU A 59 13.44 -5.93 -3.48
N LYS A 60 13.47 -5.02 -4.47
CA LYS A 60 14.61 -4.88 -5.38
C LYS A 60 15.91 -4.46 -4.68
N LYS A 61 15.83 -3.70 -3.59
CA LYS A 61 17.02 -3.35 -2.79
C LYS A 61 17.48 -4.56 -1.97
N LEU A 62 16.56 -5.29 -1.35
CA LEU A 62 16.86 -6.50 -0.59
C LEU A 62 17.46 -7.60 -1.46
N ASP A 63 16.94 -7.82 -2.67
CA ASP A 63 17.49 -8.79 -3.63
C ASP A 63 18.97 -8.48 -3.96
N LYS A 64 19.32 -7.21 -4.14
CA LYS A 64 20.72 -6.80 -4.33
C LYS A 64 21.57 -7.08 -3.11
N LEU A 65 21.06 -6.79 -1.91
CA LEU A 65 21.77 -7.03 -0.66
C LEU A 65 21.97 -8.52 -0.40
N LEU A 66 20.99 -9.36 -0.74
CA LEU A 66 21.10 -10.83 -0.68
C LEU A 66 22.25 -11.32 -1.55
N ASN A 67 22.33 -10.83 -2.80
CA ASN A 67 23.40 -11.20 -3.72
C ASN A 67 24.80 -10.80 -3.20
N ILE A 68 24.91 -9.68 -2.49
CA ILE A 68 26.18 -9.21 -1.90
C ILE A 68 26.57 -10.01 -0.65
N ASN A 69 25.59 -10.44 0.15
CA ASN A 69 25.80 -11.04 1.47
C ASN A 69 25.47 -12.54 1.55
N ALA A 70 25.28 -13.20 0.39
CA ALA A 70 24.97 -14.62 0.29
C ALA A 70 26.05 -15.43 1.03
N LYS A 71 25.67 -16.19 2.07
CA LYS A 71 26.53 -16.97 3.00
C LYS A 71 27.00 -16.26 4.28
N THR A 72 26.43 -15.10 4.62
CA THR A 72 26.67 -14.46 5.92
C THR A 72 25.40 -14.47 6.79
N GLU A 73 25.55 -14.29 8.09
CA GLU A 73 24.40 -14.16 9.00
C GLU A 73 23.54 -12.94 8.67
N VAL A 74 24.17 -11.85 8.23
CA VAL A 74 23.48 -10.67 7.67
C VAL A 74 22.64 -11.06 6.46
N GLY A 75 23.19 -11.89 5.56
CA GLY A 75 22.47 -12.43 4.41
C GLY A 75 21.24 -13.26 4.80
N ASN A 76 21.32 -14.07 5.86
CA ASN A 76 20.17 -14.83 6.38
C ASN A 76 19.04 -13.91 6.84
N ARG A 77 19.37 -12.87 7.62
CA ARG A 77 18.42 -11.87 8.12
C ARG A 77 17.79 -11.05 7.00
N VAL A 78 18.59 -10.59 6.04
CA VAL A 78 18.10 -9.91 4.82
C VAL A 78 17.17 -10.84 4.02
N GLY A 79 17.48 -12.14 3.95
CA GLY A 79 16.65 -13.15 3.30
C GLY A 79 15.29 -13.32 3.98
N LEU A 80 15.28 -13.37 5.32
CA LEU A 80 14.05 -13.42 6.09
C LEU A 80 13.19 -12.17 5.87
N LEU A 81 13.78 -10.98 5.88
CA LEU A 81 13.09 -9.73 5.54
C LEU A 81 12.50 -9.75 4.14
N TYR A 82 13.25 -10.25 3.16
CA TYR A 82 12.77 -10.39 1.79
C TYR A 82 11.51 -11.26 1.72
N VAL A 83 11.54 -12.44 2.35
CA VAL A 83 10.38 -13.36 2.40
C VAL A 83 9.18 -12.70 3.08
N LYS A 84 9.39 -12.04 4.23
CA LYS A 84 8.33 -11.31 4.92
C LYS A 84 7.71 -10.21 4.03
N LEU A 85 8.52 -9.46 3.30
CA LEU A 85 8.01 -8.44 2.38
C LEU A 85 7.31 -9.01 1.15
N ILE A 86 7.66 -10.22 0.70
CA ILE A 86 6.87 -10.93 -0.31
C ILE A 86 5.47 -11.25 0.24
N SER A 87 5.37 -11.75 1.47
CA SER A 87 4.07 -12.00 2.12
C SER A 87 3.25 -10.71 2.28
N ILE A 88 3.88 -9.59 2.66
CA ILE A 88 3.24 -8.27 2.69
C ILE A 88 2.74 -7.88 1.29
N GLN A 89 3.54 -8.10 0.24
CA GLN A 89 3.14 -7.81 -1.13
C GLN A 89 1.90 -8.62 -1.55
N GLU A 90 1.82 -9.89 -1.18
CA GLU A 90 0.66 -10.75 -1.45
C GLU A 90 -0.60 -10.25 -0.73
N ILE A 91 -0.48 -9.85 0.54
CA ILE A 91 -1.57 -9.24 1.30
C ILE A 91 -2.07 -7.96 0.61
N VAL A 92 -1.17 -7.08 0.17
CA VAL A 92 -1.53 -5.85 -0.54
C VAL A 92 -2.20 -6.15 -1.89
N LYS A 93 -1.71 -7.14 -2.63
CA LYS A 93 -2.35 -7.58 -3.89
C LYS A 93 -3.79 -8.05 -3.66
N GLY A 94 -4.03 -8.78 -2.57
CA GLY A 94 -5.36 -9.26 -2.17
C GLY A 94 -6.29 -8.19 -1.58
N SER A 95 -5.76 -7.10 -1.05
CA SER A 95 -6.51 -6.08 -0.29
C SER A 95 -7.00 -4.88 -1.11
N GLY A 96 -7.30 -5.12 -2.40
CA GLY A 96 -7.68 -4.08 -3.37
C GLY A 96 -9.08 -3.47 -3.20
N GLU A 97 -9.67 -3.57 -2.01
CA GLU A 97 -10.97 -2.99 -1.67
C GLU A 97 -10.89 -2.31 -0.30
N GLY A 98 -11.64 -1.23 -0.09
CA GLY A 98 -11.85 -0.62 1.21
C GLY A 98 -12.65 0.66 1.07
N TYR A 99 -12.15 1.61 0.28
CA TYR A 99 -12.79 2.89 0.02
C TYR A 99 -14.15 2.71 -0.66
N ARG A 100 -14.25 1.79 -1.64
CA ARG A 100 -15.54 1.48 -2.26
C ARG A 100 -16.55 0.82 -1.32
N LEU A 101 -16.09 0.16 -0.27
CA LEU A 101 -16.94 -0.51 0.71
C LEU A 101 -17.49 0.49 1.73
N ALA A 102 -16.70 1.52 2.06
CA ALA A 102 -17.16 2.64 2.88
C ALA A 102 -18.29 3.47 2.22
N CYS A 103 -18.46 3.38 0.89
CA CYS A 103 -19.58 3.97 0.17
C CYS A 103 -20.82 3.07 0.27
N LEU A 104 -21.92 3.58 0.80
CA LEU A 104 -23.23 2.91 0.85
C LEU A 104 -24.03 3.13 -0.45
N PRO A 105 -25.11 2.36 -0.66
CA PRO A 105 -26.09 2.66 -1.71
C PRO A 105 -26.56 4.11 -1.64
N LYS A 106 -26.90 4.70 -2.79
CA LYS A 106 -27.28 6.12 -2.95
C LYS A 106 -26.15 7.13 -2.70
N GLY A 107 -24.90 6.67 -2.59
CA GLY A 107 -23.72 7.54 -2.56
C GLY A 107 -23.38 8.14 -1.20
N GLN A 108 -24.06 7.70 -0.13
CA GLN A 108 -23.68 8.02 1.24
C GLN A 108 -22.37 7.32 1.60
N VAL A 109 -21.58 7.89 2.50
CA VAL A 109 -20.30 7.33 2.91
C VAL A 109 -20.22 7.24 4.43
N ASN A 110 -19.76 6.10 4.93
CA ASN A 110 -19.36 5.98 6.34
C ASN A 110 -18.03 6.73 6.53
N VAL A 111 -18.13 8.04 6.85
CA VAL A 111 -16.98 8.94 6.98
C VAL A 111 -16.02 8.49 8.08
N SER A 112 -16.54 7.91 9.17
CA SER A 112 -15.70 7.41 10.27
C SER A 112 -14.78 6.30 9.77
N MET A 113 -15.34 5.29 9.09
CA MET A 113 -14.56 4.18 8.53
C MET A 113 -13.63 4.63 7.40
N LEU A 114 -14.05 5.61 6.60
CA LEU A 114 -13.20 6.21 5.56
C LEU A 114 -11.95 6.86 6.15
N LYS A 115 -12.10 7.64 7.24
CA LYS A 115 -10.99 8.28 7.94
C LYS A 115 -10.03 7.26 8.55
N GLU A 116 -10.57 6.19 9.12
CA GLU A 116 -9.76 5.12 9.70
C GLU A 116 -8.96 4.37 8.63
N LEU A 117 -9.58 4.06 7.48
CA LEU A 117 -8.87 3.48 6.32
C LEU A 117 -7.75 4.40 5.84
N LEU A 118 -8.02 5.70 5.71
CA LEU A 118 -7.02 6.68 5.27
C LEU A 118 -5.83 6.73 6.22
N LYS A 119 -6.10 6.77 7.54
CA LYS A 119 -5.05 6.78 8.57
C LYS A 119 -4.17 5.53 8.47
N ILE A 120 -4.77 4.34 8.39
CA ILE A 120 -4.03 3.08 8.27
C ILE A 120 -3.19 3.06 6.98
N ASP A 121 -3.76 3.48 5.85
CA ASP A 121 -3.04 3.52 4.57
C ASP A 121 -1.89 4.54 4.56
N GLU A 122 -2.05 5.67 5.25
CA GLU A 122 -0.98 6.66 5.46
C GLU A 122 0.16 6.08 6.31
N GLU A 123 -0.15 5.41 7.42
CA GLU A 123 0.84 4.77 8.29
C GLU A 123 1.59 3.65 7.55
N ILE A 124 0.88 2.79 6.80
CA ILE A 124 1.49 1.76 5.94
C ILE A 124 2.45 2.41 4.93
N ALA A 125 2.01 3.48 4.26
CA ALA A 125 2.83 4.16 3.27
C ALA A 125 4.08 4.80 3.89
N GLN A 126 3.99 5.32 5.11
CA GLN A 126 5.14 5.86 5.86
C GLN A 126 6.14 4.76 6.19
N PHE A 127 5.70 3.64 6.76
CA PHE A 127 6.60 2.54 7.10
C PHE A 127 7.30 1.93 5.89
N ILE A 128 6.61 1.78 4.75
CA ILE A 128 7.27 1.31 3.51
C ILE A 128 8.35 2.31 3.05
N ASN A 129 8.16 3.62 3.27
CA ASN A 129 9.20 4.60 2.95
C ASN A 129 10.38 4.51 3.90
N SER A 130 10.13 4.32 5.21
CA SER A 130 11.19 4.09 6.18
C SER A 130 12.02 2.86 5.80
N LEU A 131 11.38 1.74 5.41
CA LEU A 131 12.08 0.57 4.87
C LEU A 131 12.90 0.91 3.62
N TYR A 132 12.32 1.69 2.71
CA TYR A 132 13.02 2.09 1.50
C TYR A 132 14.28 2.90 1.84
N GLU A 133 14.24 3.83 2.79
CA GLU A 133 15.39 4.65 3.17
C GLU A 133 16.42 3.88 3.99
N LEU A 134 15.99 3.03 4.93
CA LEU A 134 16.87 2.23 5.78
C LEU A 134 17.67 1.19 5.01
N ILE A 135 17.08 0.62 3.95
CA ILE A 135 17.72 -0.42 3.16
C ILE A 135 18.60 0.27 2.09
N PRO A 136 19.94 0.21 2.20
CA PRO A 136 20.83 0.82 1.23
C PRO A 136 20.85 0.05 -0.09
N GLN A 137 21.18 0.76 -1.17
CA GLN A 137 21.18 0.16 -2.52
C GLN A 137 22.52 -0.47 -2.93
N LYS A 138 23.64 0.00 -2.37
CA LYS A 138 25.00 -0.33 -2.84
C LYS A 138 26.03 -0.60 -1.75
N SER A 139 25.69 -0.35 -0.48
CA SER A 139 26.60 -0.55 0.65
C SER A 139 26.18 -1.75 1.48
N THR A 140 27.06 -2.19 2.36
CA THR A 140 26.72 -3.11 3.45
C THR A 140 25.63 -2.49 4.32
N VAL A 141 24.65 -3.32 4.69
CA VAL A 141 23.64 -2.98 5.69
C VAL A 141 24.30 -2.94 7.06
N LYS A 142 23.98 -1.91 7.84
CA LYS A 142 24.35 -1.86 9.27
C LYS A 142 23.40 -2.74 10.07
N GLU A 143 23.90 -3.41 11.10
CA GLU A 143 23.09 -4.31 11.93
C GLU A 143 21.91 -3.61 12.60
N GLU A 144 22.11 -2.36 13.04
CA GLU A 144 21.06 -1.50 13.61
C GLU A 144 19.94 -1.22 12.61
N GLY A 145 20.30 -0.80 11.39
CA GLY A 145 19.31 -0.55 10.33
C GLY A 145 18.57 -1.82 9.88
N LEU A 146 19.21 -2.99 10.01
CA LEU A 146 18.55 -4.27 9.75
C LEU A 146 17.54 -4.63 10.84
N ARG A 147 17.88 -4.38 12.11
CA ARG A 147 16.97 -4.57 13.24
C ARG A 147 15.76 -3.64 13.15
N GLU A 148 16.00 -2.37 12.84
CA GLU A 148 14.91 -1.40 12.64
C GLU A 148 14.01 -1.80 11.46
N ALA A 149 14.59 -2.30 10.36
CA ALA A 149 13.80 -2.83 9.25
C ALA A 149 12.96 -4.07 9.64
N GLU A 150 13.47 -4.92 10.52
CA GLU A 150 12.72 -6.06 11.08
C GLU A 150 11.52 -5.60 11.91
N GLU A 151 11.72 -4.61 12.80
CA GLU A 151 10.65 -4.02 13.61
C GLU A 151 9.56 -3.39 12.73
N ILE A 152 9.96 -2.59 11.73
CA ILE A 152 9.01 -1.95 10.80
C ILE A 152 8.20 -2.99 10.01
N VAL A 153 8.81 -4.13 9.63
CA VAL A 153 8.09 -5.19 8.92
C VAL A 153 7.03 -5.85 9.81
N GLU A 154 7.29 -6.05 11.10
CA GLU A 154 6.28 -6.55 12.06
C GLU A 154 5.14 -5.54 12.26
N ASP A 155 5.46 -4.26 12.37
CA ASP A 155 4.46 -3.19 12.46
C ASP A 155 3.59 -3.12 11.19
N LEU A 156 4.19 -3.32 10.02
CA LEU A 156 3.47 -3.40 8.76
C LEU A 156 2.49 -4.57 8.70
N PHE A 157 2.88 -5.75 9.20
CA PHE A 157 1.94 -6.88 9.30
C PHE A 157 0.75 -6.54 10.20
N SER A 158 1.02 -5.94 11.36
CA SER A 158 -0.02 -5.52 12.31
C SER A 158 -1.00 -4.51 11.70
N LEU A 159 -0.49 -3.51 10.97
CA LEU A 159 -1.33 -2.54 10.27
C LEU A 159 -2.15 -3.16 9.13
N LEU A 160 -1.55 -4.05 8.35
CA LEU A 160 -2.25 -4.75 7.28
C LEU A 160 -3.36 -5.66 7.82
N GLN A 161 -3.11 -6.32 8.94
CA GLN A 161 -4.14 -7.11 9.64
C GLN A 161 -5.28 -6.21 10.11
N ARG A 162 -4.97 -5.10 10.80
CA ARG A 162 -5.97 -4.12 11.24
C ARG A 162 -6.80 -3.57 10.07
N ARG A 163 -6.15 -3.32 8.93
CA ARG A 163 -6.83 -2.91 7.69
C ARG A 163 -7.81 -3.99 7.20
N GLN A 164 -7.40 -5.26 7.22
CA GLN A 164 -8.25 -6.37 6.81
C GLN A 164 -9.46 -6.56 7.74
N GLU A 165 -9.27 -6.40 9.05
CA GLU A 165 -10.35 -6.45 10.03
C GLU A 165 -11.39 -5.36 9.78
N LEU A 166 -10.93 -4.13 9.53
CA LEU A 166 -11.78 -2.99 9.16
C LEU A 166 -12.57 -3.25 7.86
N ILE A 167 -11.91 -3.82 6.85
CA ILE A 167 -12.57 -4.22 5.60
C ILE A 167 -13.62 -5.31 5.85
N ALA A 168 -13.32 -6.29 6.70
CA ALA A 168 -14.26 -7.35 7.04
C ALA A 168 -15.49 -6.81 7.78
N GLU A 169 -15.32 -5.79 8.62
CA GLU A 169 -16.43 -5.06 9.25
C GLU A 169 -17.29 -4.31 8.22
N LEU A 170 -16.65 -3.60 7.28
CA LEU A 170 -17.33 -2.92 6.18
C LEU A 170 -18.11 -3.88 5.26
N LYS A 171 -17.61 -5.11 5.08
CA LYS A 171 -18.35 -6.16 4.34
C LYS A 171 -19.58 -6.65 5.11
N ARG A 172 -19.44 -6.84 6.42
CA ARG A 172 -20.55 -7.28 7.30
C ARG A 172 -21.68 -6.26 7.38
N THR A 173 -21.35 -4.97 7.42
CA THR A 173 -22.34 -3.88 7.50
C THR A 173 -23.07 -3.57 6.20
N ARG A 174 -22.64 -4.17 5.08
CA ARG A 174 -23.28 -4.05 3.75
C ARG A 174 -24.26 -5.19 3.43
N GLY A 175 -24.26 -6.27 4.21
CA GLY A 175 -25.24 -7.37 4.13
C GLY A 175 -26.48 -7.04 4.96
#